data_AF-A0A955HNA8-F1
#
_entry.id   AF-A0A955HNA8-F1
#
_cell.length_a   1.000
_cell.length_b   1.000
_cell.length_c   1.000
_cell.angle_alpha   90.00
_cell.angle_beta   90.00
_cell.angle_gamma   90.00
#
_symmetry.space_group_name_H-M   'P 1'
#
loop_
_entity.id
_entity.type
_entity.pdbx_description
1 polymer ?
#
loop_
_entity_poly.entity_id
_entity_poly.type
_entity_poly.pdbx_seq_one_letter_code
_entity_poly.pdbx_strand_id
1 'polypeptide(L)'
;MKKPEIYPIAKLADLLLVINKSDVTKLGNPRKQATVKAIKIDTTKRVINEPHPLELHLKFNPWEEILDLKERNSYISMLLSLFSKNEILDIEKQLSL
;
A
#
# COMPACT_ATOMS: atom_id res chain seq x y z
N MET A 1 7.34 11.98 16.33
CA MET A 1 6.74 11.69 15.01
C MET A 1 6.68 10.18 14.84
N LYS A 2 5.50 9.60 14.59
CA LYS A 2 5.40 8.15 14.31
C LYS A 2 6.11 7.89 12.99
N LYS A 3 6.95 6.85 12.94
CA LYS A 3 7.57 6.44 11.67
C LYS A 3 6.47 6.07 10.68
N PRO A 4 6.57 6.48 9.42
CA PRO A 4 5.71 5.92 8.38
C PRO A 4 5.90 4.41 8.36
N GLU A 5 4.79 3.69 8.21
CA GLU A 5 4.75 2.23 8.18
C GLU A 5 3.85 1.86 7.01
N ILE A 6 4.29 0.97 6.13
CA ILE A 6 3.47 0.52 5.02
C ILE A 6 2.23 -0.24 5.51
N TYR A 7 1.12 -0.07 4.81
CA TYR A 7 -0.13 -0.75 5.11
C TYR A 7 -0.77 -1.29 3.82
N PRO A 8 -0.72 -2.61 3.60
CA PRO A 8 -1.44 -3.25 2.50
C PRO A 8 -2.95 -3.11 2.69
N ILE A 9 -3.63 -2.60 1.66
CA ILE A 9 -5.09 -2.39 1.67
C ILE A 9 -5.83 -3.33 0.73
N ALA A 10 -5.17 -3.80 -0.32
CA ALA A 10 -5.81 -4.69 -1.28
C ALA A 10 -4.80 -5.50 -2.08
N LYS A 11 -5.25 -6.68 -2.53
CA LYS A 11 -4.56 -7.48 -3.54
C LYS A 11 -5.34 -7.43 -4.84
N LEU A 12 -4.61 -7.25 -5.93
CA LEU A 12 -5.09 -7.22 -7.31
C LEU A 12 -4.31 -8.26 -8.12
N ALA A 13 -4.76 -9.52 -8.09
CA ALA A 13 -3.98 -10.64 -8.62
C ALA A 13 -2.55 -10.64 -8.05
N ASP A 14 -1.52 -10.36 -8.87
CA ASP A 14 -0.11 -10.34 -8.46
C ASP A 14 0.36 -8.98 -7.90
N LEU A 15 -0.51 -7.96 -7.94
CA LEU A 15 -0.22 -6.63 -7.44
C LEU A 15 -0.75 -6.44 -6.03
N LEU A 16 0.07 -5.85 -5.16
CA LEU A 16 -0.31 -5.44 -3.82
C LEU A 16 -0.41 -3.92 -3.76
N LEU A 17 -1.54 -3.39 -3.30
CA LEU A 17 -1.72 -1.96 -3.10
C LEU A 17 -1.40 -1.61 -1.65
N VAL A 18 -0.43 -0.71 -1.46
CA VAL A 18 0.02 -0.27 -0.14
C VAL A 18 -0.14 1.24 0.01
N ILE A 19 -0.48 1.67 1.22
CA ILE A 19 -0.57 3.09 1.62
C ILE A 19 0.26 3.32 2.89
N ASN A 20 0.34 4.58 3.32
CA ASN A 20 0.85 4.89 4.65
C ASN A 20 -0.17 4.43 5.72
N LYS A 21 0.29 3.74 6.76
CA LYS A 21 -0.57 3.29 7.88
C LYS A 21 -1.29 4.45 8.58
N SER A 22 -0.68 5.63 8.65
CA SER A 22 -1.33 6.82 9.20
C SER A 22 -2.57 7.25 8.40
N ASP A 23 -2.58 6.97 7.10
CA ASP A 23 -3.64 7.33 6.18
C ASP A 23 -4.83 6.38 6.18
N VAL A 24 -4.73 5.25 6.91
CA VAL A 24 -5.86 4.31 7.09
C VAL A 24 -7.09 5.04 7.66
N THR A 25 -6.88 6.01 8.55
CA THR A 25 -7.95 6.83 9.14
C THR A 25 -8.65 7.77 8.16
N LYS A 26 -8.06 7.98 6.97
CA LYS A 26 -8.62 8.80 5.89
C LYS A 26 -9.47 7.98 4.92
N LEU A 27 -9.36 6.64 4.96
CA LEU A 27 -10.18 5.74 4.15
C LEU A 27 -11.66 5.85 4.54
N GLY A 28 -12.55 5.74 3.57
CA GLY A 28 -14.00 5.90 3.77
C GLY A 28 -14.49 7.34 3.86
N ASN A 29 -13.60 8.35 3.86
CA ASN A 29 -13.97 9.75 3.71
C ASN A 29 -13.50 10.28 2.34
N PRO A 30 -14.40 10.47 1.35
CA PRO A 30 -14.04 10.83 -0.01
C PRO A 30 -13.13 12.06 -0.11
N ARG A 31 -13.34 13.08 0.72
CA ARG A 31 -12.54 14.31 0.71
C ARG A 31 -11.11 14.10 1.20
N LYS A 32 -10.93 13.21 2.18
CA LYS A 32 -9.60 12.89 2.73
C LYS A 32 -8.89 11.83 1.90
N GLN A 33 -9.65 10.92 1.28
CA GLN A 33 -9.13 9.85 0.44
C GLN A 33 -8.38 10.38 -0.78
N ALA A 34 -8.81 11.51 -1.35
CA ALA A 34 -8.11 12.20 -2.44
C ALA A 34 -6.67 12.63 -2.07
N THR A 35 -6.35 12.75 -0.78
CA THR A 35 -5.01 13.10 -0.29
C THR A 35 -4.13 11.89 0.00
N VAL A 36 -4.67 10.68 -0.08
CA VAL A 36 -3.93 9.45 0.19
C VAL A 36 -3.17 9.04 -1.05
N LYS A 37 -1.86 8.81 -0.91
CA LYS A 37 -1.05 8.18 -1.95
C LYS A 37 -1.02 6.67 -1.74
N ALA A 38 -0.99 5.94 -2.83
CA ALA A 38 -0.83 4.51 -2.84
C ALA A 38 0.28 4.11 -3.81
N ILE A 39 0.96 3.01 -3.48
CA ILE A 39 1.97 2.39 -4.33
C ILE A 39 1.47 1.00 -4.70
N LYS A 40 1.55 0.66 -5.99
CA LYS A 40 1.34 -0.70 -6.48
C LYS A 40 2.67 -1.45 -6.47
N ILE A 41 2.72 -2.60 -5.83
CA ILE A 41 3.88 -3.47 -5.80
C ILE A 41 3.55 -4.74 -6.57
N ASP A 42 4.27 -5.02 -7.65
CA ASP A 42 4.21 -6.29 -8.36
C ASP A 42 5.08 -7.31 -7.61
N THR A 43 4.42 -8.28 -6.99
CA THR A 43 5.07 -9.27 -6.12
C THR A 43 5.74 -10.39 -6.91
N THR A 44 5.32 -10.62 -8.16
CA THR A 44 5.88 -11.63 -9.05
C THR A 44 7.12 -11.08 -9.78
N LYS A 45 7.05 -9.84 -10.27
CA LYS A 45 8.17 -9.18 -10.98
C LYS A 45 9.10 -8.41 -10.05
N ARG A 46 8.74 -8.29 -8.77
CA ARG A 46 9.47 -7.51 -7.75
C ARG A 46 9.65 -6.04 -8.17
N VAL A 47 8.58 -5.42 -8.64
CA VAL A 47 8.59 -4.03 -9.10
C VAL A 47 7.77 -3.16 -8.15
N ILE A 48 8.37 -2.08 -7.67
CA ILE A 48 7.71 -1.04 -6.89
C ILE A 48 7.39 0.11 -7.86
N ASN A 49 6.10 0.40 -8.05
CA ASN A 49 5.69 1.51 -8.91
C ASN A 49 5.74 2.85 -8.17
N GLU A 50 5.68 3.94 -8.92
CA GLU A 50 5.59 5.28 -8.36
C GLU A 50 4.29 5.50 -7.55
N PRO A 51 4.32 6.40 -6.55
CA PRO A 51 3.15 6.74 -5.75
C PRO A 51 2.16 7.55 -6.59
N HIS A 52 0.91 7.10 -6.61
CA HIS A 52 -0.19 7.83 -7.23
C HIS A 52 -1.33 8.06 -6.23
N PRO A 53 -2.18 9.09 -6.42
CA PRO A 53 -3.38 9.26 -5.63
C PRO A 53 -4.22 7.97 -5.60
N LEU A 54 -4.66 7.57 -4.41
CA LEU A 54 -5.41 6.33 -4.18
C LEU A 54 -6.63 6.23 -5.12
N GLU A 55 -7.31 7.34 -5.39
CA GLU A 55 -8.44 7.41 -6.32
C GLU A 55 -8.13 6.95 -7.76
N LEU A 56 -6.89 7.12 -8.24
CA LEU A 56 -6.49 6.70 -9.57
C LEU A 56 -6.36 5.18 -9.68
N HIS A 57 -6.12 4.52 -8.55
CA HIS A 57 -6.13 3.07 -8.48
C HIS A 57 -7.56 2.51 -8.50
N LEU A 58 -8.50 3.21 -7.86
CA LEU A 58 -9.90 2.80 -7.61
C LEU A 58 -10.84 2.83 -8.83
N LYS A 59 -10.35 3.08 -10.06
CA LYS A 59 -11.20 3.20 -11.26
C LYS A 59 -11.93 1.92 -11.68
N PHE A 60 -11.55 0.75 -11.17
CA PHE A 60 -12.22 -0.52 -11.38
C PHE A 60 -12.35 -1.25 -10.04
N ASN A 61 -13.56 -1.63 -9.65
CA ASN A 61 -13.81 -2.33 -8.39
C ASN A 61 -13.88 -3.85 -8.68
N PRO A 62 -12.77 -4.58 -8.45
CA PRO A 62 -12.84 -5.78 -7.63
C PRO A 62 -11.56 -5.88 -6.78
N TRP A 63 -11.49 -5.13 -5.68
CA TRP A 63 -10.45 -5.36 -4.69
C TRP A 63 -10.93 -6.51 -3.82
N GLU A 64 -10.18 -7.61 -3.77
CA GLU A 64 -10.18 -8.42 -2.55
C GLU A 64 -9.48 -7.53 -1.51
N GLU A 65 -10.30 -6.74 -0.80
CA GLU A 65 -9.83 -5.97 0.34
C GLU A 65 -9.18 -6.95 1.31
N ILE A 66 -7.95 -6.63 1.73
CA ILE A 66 -7.28 -7.40 2.78
C ILE A 66 -7.91 -6.96 4.10
N LEU A 67 -9.09 -7.53 4.38
CA LEU A 67 -9.94 -7.11 5.50
C LEU A 67 -9.38 -7.59 6.83
N ASP A 68 -8.76 -8.77 6.86
CA ASP A 68 -8.28 -9.35 8.11
C ASP A 68 -6.80 -8.99 8.41
N LEU A 69 -6.48 -8.99 9.71
CA LEU A 69 -5.14 -8.64 10.19
C LEU A 69 -4.09 -9.70 9.84
N LYS A 70 -4.52 -10.96 9.70
CA LYS A 70 -3.63 -12.10 9.49
C LYS A 70 -3.07 -12.07 8.07
N GLU A 71 -3.93 -11.93 7.07
CA GLU A 71 -3.56 -11.74 5.66
C GLU A 71 -2.65 -10.54 5.50
N ARG A 72 -2.97 -9.41 6.14
CA ARG A 72 -2.12 -8.21 6.09
C ARG A 72 -0.71 -8.49 6.61
N ASN A 73 -0.58 -9.15 7.76
CA ASN A 73 0.72 -9.51 8.32
C ASN A 73 1.49 -10.49 7.42
N SER A 74 0.78 -11.41 6.76
CA SER A 74 1.37 -12.31 5.77
C SER A 74 1.92 -11.53 4.57
N TYR A 75 1.18 -10.55 4.04
CA TYR A 75 1.67 -9.71 2.94
C TYR A 75 2.84 -8.82 3.35
N ILE A 76 2.82 -8.24 4.55
CA ILE A 76 3.97 -7.48 5.08
C ILE A 76 5.21 -8.39 5.17
N SER A 77 5.06 -9.59 5.73
CA SER A 77 6.17 -10.56 5.83
C SER A 77 6.70 -10.97 4.46
N MET A 78 5.82 -11.14 3.48
CA MET A 78 6.18 -11.41 2.09
C MET A 78 6.92 -10.23 1.44
N LEU A 79 6.47 -8.99 1.65
CA LEU A 79 7.20 -7.82 1.13
C LEU A 79 8.60 -7.71 1.74
N LEU A 80 8.73 -7.96 3.05
CA LEU A 80 10.01 -7.96 3.74
C LEU A 80 10.95 -9.10 3.31
N SER A 81 10.43 -10.17 2.69
CA SER A 81 11.24 -11.26 2.13
C SER A 81 11.58 -11.03 0.65
N LEU A 82 10.75 -10.32 -0.10
CA LEU A 82 10.94 -10.02 -1.52
C LEU A 82 11.85 -8.80 -1.76
N PHE A 83 11.77 -7.81 -0.88
CA PHE A 83 12.46 -6.53 -1.02
C PHE A 83 13.42 -6.29 0.14
N SER A 84 14.51 -5.60 -0.13
CA SER A 84 15.44 -5.17 0.90
C SER A 84 14.81 -4.14 1.84
N LYS A 85 15.36 -4.04 3.05
CA LYS A 85 14.94 -3.02 4.02
C LYS A 85 15.01 -1.59 3.47
N ASN A 86 15.99 -1.29 2.62
CA ASN A 86 16.14 0.04 2.02
C ASN A 86 15.02 0.34 1.02
N GLU A 87 14.63 -0.64 0.20
CA GLU A 87 13.50 -0.48 -0.72
C GLU A 87 12.18 -0.25 0.04
N ILE A 88 11.95 -0.97 1.13
CA ILE A 88 10.78 -0.75 1.99
C ILE A 88 10.80 0.64 2.64
N LEU A 89 11.97 1.08 3.14
CA LEU A 89 12.12 2.44 3.68
C LEU A 89 11.88 3.52 2.61
N ASP A 90 12.24 3.26 1.36
CA ASP A 90 12.00 4.19 0.27
C ASP A 90 10.52 4.24 -0.11
N ILE A 91 9.78 3.13 -0.04
CA ILE A 91 8.31 3.12 -0.13
C ILE A 91 7.71 4.00 0.98
N GLU A 92 8.14 3.81 2.23
CA GLU A 92 7.65 4.58 3.37
C GLU A 92 7.89 6.09 3.21
N LYS A 93 9.06 6.49 2.69
CA LYS A 93 9.37 7.89 2.38
C LYS A 93 8.44 8.42 1.28
N GLN A 94 8.28 7.69 0.19
CA GLN A 94 7.43 8.09 -0.94
C GLN A 94 5.96 8.29 -0.54
N LEU A 95 5.47 7.51 0.42
CA LEU A 95 4.12 7.63 0.99
C LEU A 95 3.98 8.71 2.07
N SER A 96 5.08 9.35 2.47
CA SER A 96 5.09 10.42 3.50
C SER A 96 5.28 11.82 2.93
N LEU A 97 5.71 11.91 1.67
CA LEU A 97 5.79 13.13 0.86
C LEU A 97 4.43 13.45 0.25
#